data_AF-A0A0Q1FF57-F1
#
_entry.id   AF-A0A0Q1FF57-F1
#
_cell.length_a   1.000
_cell.length_b   1.000
_cell.length_c   1.000
_cell.angle_alpha   90.00
_cell.angle_beta   90.00
_cell.angle_gamma   90.00
#
_symmetry.space_group_name_H-M   'P 1'
#
loop_
_entity.id
_entity.type
_entity.pdbx_description
1 polymer ?
#
loop_
_entity_poly.entity_id
_entity_poly.type
_entity_poly.pdbx_seq_one_letter_code
_entity_poly.pdbx_strand_id
1 'polypeptide(L)'
;MKGISKNYRDYSYLLVILFFVFLVSCNGVVSTEYTITATSGTGGSISPSGAVLVSEGTNQTFTITPDECYQNYEILIDGILVESTSTYTFTNVHQDYIIHVSFIPRKIYNADTGTNYDYIQDAIDASFSGETIIVCPGTYKENIEFNNSEITLQSKDPSDPTVVASTIIDGKNEDSVIRFSGEDASTVKGFTIQNGNAYCGGGINIENSSPIISNNIIINNIATTYGGGVNIYHSFPTITGNTITENESKNLGGGIYSEYSSPVVTGNNINQNKAISGGGVFLYSFSATITNNQIVNNLATSFGGGLYIESGDSYSIGGADSSDTTNFNTICSNSPNQMSPDDYPNNYIFTFCAI
;
A
#
# COMPACT_ATOMS: atom_id res chain seq x y z
N MET A 1 -5.20 -3.93 -125.40
CA MET A 1 -5.77 -2.58 -125.59
C MET A 1 -6.41 -2.13 -124.29
N LYS A 2 -6.09 -0.89 -123.86
CA LYS A 2 -6.64 -0.10 -122.73
C LYS A 2 -6.31 -0.63 -121.31
N GLY A 3 -5.69 0.08 -120.38
CA GLY A 3 -5.21 1.47 -120.30
C GLY A 3 -5.63 2.16 -118.98
N ILE A 4 -4.65 2.50 -118.12
CA ILE A 4 -4.54 3.72 -117.25
C ILE A 4 -5.52 3.77 -116.02
N SER A 5 -5.26 4.21 -114.76
CA SER A 5 -4.29 5.07 -114.03
C SER A 5 -4.48 4.81 -112.49
N LYS A 6 -3.44 4.55 -111.66
CA LYS A 6 -2.65 5.42 -110.73
C LYS A 6 -3.29 6.01 -109.44
N ASN A 7 -2.49 5.94 -108.34
CA ASN A 7 -2.41 6.71 -107.06
C ASN A 7 -3.09 6.10 -105.81
N TYR A 8 -2.56 6.08 -104.55
CA TYR A 8 -1.25 6.32 -103.88
C TYR A 8 -1.36 5.96 -102.36
N ARG A 9 -0.23 5.67 -101.68
CA ARG A 9 0.08 5.65 -100.20
C ARG A 9 -0.44 4.45 -99.37
N ASP A 10 0.23 3.89 -98.36
CA ASP A 10 1.50 4.18 -97.65
C ASP A 10 2.02 2.87 -96.98
N TYR A 11 3.32 2.75 -96.74
CA TYR A 11 3.96 1.59 -96.09
C TYR A 11 3.92 1.71 -94.55
N SER A 12 3.71 0.61 -93.84
CA SER A 12 4.18 0.44 -92.45
C SER A 12 4.33 -1.04 -92.10
N TYR A 13 5.57 -1.44 -91.83
CA TYR A 13 5.98 -2.76 -91.38
C TYR A 13 5.42 -3.04 -89.98
N LEU A 14 4.63 -4.10 -89.82
CA LEU A 14 4.23 -4.58 -88.50
C LEU A 14 5.26 -5.62 -88.00
N LEU A 15 6.17 -5.14 -87.16
CA LEU A 15 7.09 -5.92 -86.34
C LEU A 15 6.28 -6.74 -85.32
N VAL A 16 6.15 -8.05 -85.51
CA VAL A 16 5.62 -8.96 -84.48
C VAL A 16 6.76 -9.27 -83.52
N ILE A 17 6.85 -8.50 -82.43
CA ILE A 17 7.73 -8.76 -81.30
C ILE A 17 7.17 -9.99 -80.55
N LEU A 18 7.93 -11.09 -80.53
CA LEU A 18 7.73 -12.19 -79.60
C LEU A 18 7.86 -11.62 -78.18
N PHE A 19 6.74 -11.49 -77.46
CA PHE A 19 6.77 -11.28 -76.02
C PHE A 19 7.27 -12.57 -75.36
N PHE A 20 8.57 -12.64 -75.11
CA PHE A 20 9.08 -13.49 -74.03
C PHE A 20 8.52 -12.91 -72.73
N VAL A 21 7.52 -13.58 -72.15
CA VAL A 21 7.20 -13.40 -70.74
C VAL A 21 8.42 -13.93 -69.98
N PHE A 22 9.33 -13.03 -69.61
CA PHE A 22 10.20 -13.29 -68.47
C PHE A 22 9.27 -13.41 -67.27
N LEU A 23 9.01 -14.65 -66.84
CA LEU A 23 8.75 -14.93 -65.43
C LEU A 23 10.02 -14.50 -64.69
N VAL A 24 10.13 -13.21 -64.38
CA VAL A 24 10.87 -12.80 -63.21
C VAL A 24 10.08 -13.41 -62.07
N SER A 25 10.51 -14.58 -61.59
CA SER A 25 10.24 -14.89 -60.20
C SER A 25 10.81 -13.71 -59.44
N CYS A 26 9.93 -12.84 -58.95
CA CYS A 26 10.28 -12.00 -57.83
C CYS A 26 10.61 -13.04 -56.74
N ASN A 27 11.87 -13.42 -56.65
CA ASN A 27 12.41 -13.98 -55.44
C ASN A 27 12.13 -12.87 -54.44
N GLY A 28 11.04 -13.01 -53.68
CA GLY A 28 10.85 -12.25 -52.47
C GLY A 28 12.17 -12.39 -51.74
N VAL A 29 12.84 -11.26 -51.53
CA VAL A 29 14.01 -11.23 -50.65
C VAL A 29 13.45 -11.72 -49.32
N VAL A 30 13.75 -12.97 -48.98
CA VAL A 30 13.44 -13.49 -47.66
C VAL A 30 14.33 -12.64 -46.75
N SER A 31 13.73 -11.68 -46.05
CA SER A 31 14.49 -10.91 -45.06
C SER A 31 14.91 -11.91 -44.00
N THR A 32 16.22 -12.10 -43.83
CA THR A 32 16.74 -12.84 -42.69
C THR A 32 16.23 -12.15 -41.43
N GLU A 33 15.63 -12.91 -40.53
CA GLU A 33 15.20 -12.42 -39.23
C GLU A 33 16.02 -13.11 -38.15
N TYR A 34 16.37 -12.34 -37.13
CA TYR A 34 17.03 -12.81 -35.93
C TYR A 34 16.10 -12.62 -34.73
N THR A 35 16.20 -13.52 -33.76
CA THR A 35 15.38 -13.49 -32.55
C THR A 35 16.16 -12.87 -31.41
N ILE A 36 15.61 -11.81 -30.82
CA ILE A 36 16.04 -11.30 -29.52
C ILE A 36 15.08 -11.83 -28.46
N THR A 37 15.57 -12.67 -27.56
CA THR A 37 14.78 -13.20 -26.44
C THR A 37 14.93 -12.27 -25.24
N ALA A 38 13.86 -11.53 -24.93
CA ALA A 38 13.82 -10.57 -23.83
C ALA A 38 13.09 -11.14 -22.62
N THR A 39 13.78 -11.14 -21.48
CA THR A 39 13.25 -11.66 -20.21
C THR A 39 13.53 -10.72 -19.06
N SER A 40 12.64 -10.68 -18.08
CA SER A 40 12.83 -9.95 -16.82
C SER A 40 12.65 -10.90 -15.63
N GLY A 41 13.46 -10.70 -14.60
CA GLY A 41 13.24 -11.25 -13.27
C GLY A 41 12.09 -10.54 -12.54
N THR A 42 11.87 -10.90 -11.27
CA THR A 42 10.86 -10.25 -10.42
C THR A 42 11.21 -8.78 -10.17
N GLY A 43 10.20 -7.91 -10.07
CA GLY A 43 10.38 -6.52 -9.66
C GLY A 43 10.52 -5.51 -10.79
N GLY A 44 10.06 -5.85 -11.98
CA GLY A 44 9.96 -4.95 -13.09
C GLY A 44 9.70 -5.67 -14.40
N SER A 45 9.77 -4.91 -15.48
CA SER A 45 9.47 -5.38 -16.83
C SER A 45 10.49 -4.91 -17.85
N ILE A 46 10.58 -5.69 -18.92
CA ILE A 46 11.25 -5.30 -20.17
C ILE A 46 10.21 -5.30 -21.30
N SER A 47 10.26 -4.31 -22.17
CA SER A 47 9.32 -4.17 -23.30
C SER A 47 10.05 -3.79 -24.59
N PRO A 48 9.84 -4.51 -25.71
CA PRO A 48 9.03 -5.72 -25.83
C PRO A 48 9.61 -6.92 -25.05
N SER A 49 8.76 -7.84 -24.59
CA SER A 49 9.18 -9.07 -23.88
C SER A 49 8.98 -10.33 -24.72
N GLY A 50 9.62 -11.42 -24.33
CA GLY A 50 9.54 -12.70 -25.02
C GLY A 50 10.43 -12.77 -26.27
N ALA A 51 10.04 -13.59 -27.25
CA ALA A 51 10.77 -13.71 -28.51
C ALA A 51 10.37 -12.56 -29.45
N VAL A 52 11.33 -11.68 -29.75
CA VAL A 52 11.16 -10.51 -30.63
C VAL A 52 11.92 -10.76 -31.92
N LEU A 53 11.19 -10.86 -33.04
CA LEU A 53 11.78 -11.02 -34.37
C LEU A 53 12.24 -9.66 -34.91
N VAL A 54 13.49 -9.60 -35.36
CA VAL A 54 14.13 -8.38 -35.85
C VAL A 54 14.74 -8.66 -37.22
N SER A 55 14.41 -7.84 -38.22
CA SER A 55 14.98 -7.98 -39.57
C SER A 55 16.48 -7.66 -39.55
N GLU A 56 17.26 -8.43 -40.30
CA GLU A 56 18.71 -8.28 -40.44
C GLU A 56 19.12 -6.83 -40.76
N GLY A 57 20.13 -6.34 -40.04
CA GLY A 57 20.68 -5.00 -40.18
C GLY A 57 19.84 -3.87 -39.59
N THR A 58 18.67 -4.16 -39.00
CA THR A 58 17.85 -3.16 -38.31
C THR A 58 18.22 -3.04 -36.82
N ASN A 59 17.71 -2.00 -36.16
CA ASN A 59 17.90 -1.77 -34.73
C ASN A 59 16.64 -2.17 -33.97
N GLN A 60 16.80 -2.66 -32.74
CA GLN A 60 15.69 -2.91 -31.82
C GLN A 60 15.99 -2.30 -30.45
N THR A 61 15.06 -1.49 -29.95
CA THR A 61 15.14 -0.89 -28.62
C THR A 61 14.23 -1.62 -27.65
N PHE A 62 14.73 -1.82 -26.44
CA PHE A 62 14.01 -2.35 -25.29
C PHE A 62 13.95 -1.28 -24.20
N THR A 63 12.78 -1.09 -23.61
CA THR A 63 12.57 -0.23 -22.44
C THR A 63 12.50 -1.10 -21.20
N ILE A 64 13.17 -0.64 -20.14
CA ILE A 64 13.25 -1.33 -18.85
C ILE A 64 12.55 -0.47 -17.82
N THR A 65 11.65 -1.06 -17.05
CA THR A 65 10.84 -0.34 -16.06
C THR A 65 10.80 -1.13 -14.76
N PRO A 66 11.50 -0.68 -13.71
CA PRO A 66 11.37 -1.24 -12.37
C PRO A 66 9.94 -1.08 -11.85
N ASP A 67 9.46 -2.10 -11.15
CA ASP A 67 8.25 -1.96 -10.34
C ASP A 67 8.56 -1.10 -9.11
N GLU A 68 7.53 -0.50 -8.54
CA GLU A 68 7.63 0.12 -7.22
C GLU A 68 8.11 -0.91 -6.18
N CYS A 69 8.94 -0.48 -5.21
CA CYS A 69 9.76 -1.33 -4.33
C CYS A 69 10.95 -2.04 -4.98
N TYR A 70 11.28 -1.69 -6.22
CA TYR A 70 12.54 -2.05 -6.84
C TYR A 70 13.21 -0.78 -7.37
N GLN A 71 14.54 -0.81 -7.41
CA GLN A 71 15.35 0.23 -8.03
C GLN A 71 16.54 -0.42 -8.66
N ASN A 72 17.15 0.29 -9.60
CA ASN A 72 18.32 -0.21 -10.31
C ASN A 72 18.03 -1.59 -10.92
N TYR A 73 18.90 -2.01 -11.82
CA TYR A 73 18.79 -3.33 -12.41
C TYR A 73 20.10 -3.66 -13.08
N GLU A 74 20.34 -4.94 -13.25
CA GLU A 74 21.44 -5.47 -14.04
C GLU A 74 20.87 -5.90 -15.39
N ILE A 75 21.54 -5.52 -16.47
CA ILE A 75 21.22 -5.97 -17.83
C ILE A 75 22.30 -6.97 -18.25
N LEU A 76 21.88 -8.17 -18.62
CA LEU A 76 22.76 -9.21 -19.16
C LEU A 76 22.43 -9.42 -20.64
N ILE A 77 23.43 -9.26 -21.50
CA ILE A 77 23.36 -9.58 -22.92
C ILE A 77 24.15 -10.86 -23.15
N ASP A 78 23.47 -11.93 -23.54
CA ASP A 78 24.05 -13.28 -23.68
C ASP A 78 24.83 -13.72 -22.42
N GLY A 79 24.37 -13.30 -21.24
CA GLY A 79 24.99 -13.57 -19.95
C GLY A 79 26.11 -12.60 -19.54
N ILE A 80 26.43 -11.59 -20.35
CA ILE A 80 27.45 -10.58 -20.06
C ILE A 80 26.78 -9.32 -19.52
N LEU A 81 27.25 -8.85 -18.35
CA LEU A 81 26.79 -7.61 -17.73
C LEU A 81 27.14 -6.38 -18.58
N VAL A 82 26.14 -5.54 -18.82
CA VAL A 82 26.29 -4.24 -19.49
C VAL A 82 25.83 -3.10 -18.59
N GLU A 83 26.12 -1.86 -18.98
CA GLU A 83 25.68 -0.68 -18.23
C GLU A 83 24.16 -0.60 -18.15
N SER A 84 23.68 -0.30 -16.94
CA SER A 84 22.25 -0.20 -16.64
C SER A 84 21.69 1.13 -17.12
N THR A 85 20.92 1.08 -18.20
CA THR A 85 20.19 2.23 -18.76
C THR A 85 18.70 1.91 -18.86
N SER A 86 17.83 2.92 -18.82
CA SER A 86 16.37 2.74 -18.94
C SER A 86 15.94 2.20 -20.30
N THR A 87 16.83 2.24 -21.28
CA THR A 87 16.62 1.63 -22.59
C THR A 87 17.91 0.99 -23.10
N TYR A 88 17.81 -0.23 -23.61
CA TYR A 88 18.90 -0.89 -24.32
C TYR A 88 18.55 -1.01 -25.81
N THR A 89 19.45 -0.57 -26.69
CA THR A 89 19.25 -0.69 -28.14
C THR A 89 20.28 -1.61 -28.75
N PHE A 90 19.82 -2.74 -29.28
CA PHE A 90 20.60 -3.53 -30.21
C PHE A 90 20.66 -2.78 -31.53
N THR A 91 21.87 -2.52 -32.01
CA THR A 91 22.10 -1.83 -33.29
C THR A 91 22.59 -2.80 -34.33
N ASN A 92 22.09 -2.69 -35.56
CA ASN A 92 22.52 -3.46 -36.71
C ASN A 92 22.56 -4.97 -36.40
N VAL A 93 21.39 -5.58 -36.16
CA VAL A 93 21.27 -6.97 -35.70
C VAL A 93 21.63 -7.97 -36.80
N HIS A 94 22.58 -8.87 -36.52
CA HIS A 94 23.08 -9.92 -37.45
C HIS A 94 23.14 -11.32 -36.82
N GLN A 95 22.56 -11.49 -35.63
CA GLN A 95 22.50 -12.76 -34.91
C GLN A 95 21.37 -12.72 -33.87
N ASP A 96 21.03 -13.89 -33.35
CA ASP A 96 20.14 -14.00 -32.19
C ASP A 96 20.83 -13.46 -30.93
N TYR A 97 20.03 -12.91 -30.02
CA TYR A 97 20.49 -12.37 -28.74
C TYR A 97 19.55 -12.78 -27.60
N ILE A 98 20.08 -12.82 -26.39
CA ILE A 98 19.30 -12.88 -25.15
C ILE A 98 19.56 -11.61 -24.36
N ILE A 99 18.50 -10.90 -24.00
CA ILE A 99 18.53 -9.81 -23.02
C ILE A 99 17.77 -10.25 -21.77
N HIS A 100 18.46 -10.25 -20.64
CA HIS A 100 17.88 -10.56 -19.34
C HIS A 100 18.07 -9.38 -18.39
N VAL A 101 17.02 -9.03 -17.65
CA VAL A 101 17.05 -7.93 -16.68
C VAL A 101 16.71 -8.44 -15.28
N SER A 102 17.54 -8.10 -14.30
CA SER A 102 17.33 -8.42 -12.88
C SER A 102 17.19 -7.13 -12.08
N PHE A 103 16.11 -6.98 -11.31
CA PHE A 103 15.82 -5.77 -10.52
C PHE A 103 16.29 -5.91 -9.07
N ILE A 104 16.77 -4.82 -8.48
CA ILE A 104 17.25 -4.81 -7.08
C ILE A 104 16.13 -4.33 -6.15
N PRO A 105 15.72 -5.12 -5.14
CA PRO A 105 14.68 -4.69 -4.20
C PRO A 105 15.08 -3.45 -3.39
N ARG A 106 14.10 -2.59 -3.09
CA ARG A 106 14.17 -1.54 -2.06
C ARG A 106 13.35 -1.99 -0.86
N LYS A 107 13.79 -1.62 0.34
CA LYS A 107 13.01 -1.86 1.56
C LYS A 107 12.17 -0.65 1.93
N ILE A 108 12.83 0.49 2.01
CA ILE A 108 12.25 1.77 2.44
C ILE A 108 12.84 2.85 1.57
N TYR A 109 11.99 3.77 1.10
CA TYR A 109 12.48 4.94 0.40
C TYR A 109 11.57 6.14 0.66
N ASN A 110 12.16 7.33 0.62
CA ASN A 110 11.42 8.58 0.63
C ASN A 110 10.98 8.87 -0.82
N ALA A 111 9.67 9.01 -1.05
CA ALA A 111 9.07 9.16 -2.37
C ALA A 111 9.41 10.51 -3.02
N ASP A 112 9.62 11.54 -2.21
CA ASP A 112 9.91 12.89 -2.67
C ASP A 112 11.37 13.05 -3.12
N THR A 113 12.30 12.46 -2.37
CA THR A 113 13.74 12.55 -2.66
C THR A 113 14.28 11.36 -3.46
N GLY A 114 13.58 10.23 -3.45
CA GLY A 114 14.04 8.97 -4.02
C GLY A 114 15.18 8.31 -3.22
N THR A 115 15.46 8.77 -2.00
CA THR A 115 16.53 8.22 -1.14
C THR A 115 16.14 6.88 -0.53
N ASN A 116 17.09 5.95 -0.37
CA ASN A 116 16.88 4.64 0.25
C ASN A 116 17.29 4.61 1.72
N TYR A 117 16.62 3.75 2.47
CA TYR A 117 16.95 3.47 3.85
C TYR A 117 16.86 1.96 4.14
N ASP A 118 17.66 1.53 5.11
CA ASP A 118 17.60 0.17 5.65
C ASP A 118 16.67 0.06 6.85
N TYR A 119 16.44 1.17 7.56
CA TYR A 119 15.61 1.28 8.77
C TYR A 119 14.53 2.35 8.58
N ILE A 120 13.36 2.11 9.16
CA ILE A 120 12.24 3.06 9.07
C ILE A 120 12.60 4.33 9.83
N GLN A 121 13.22 4.21 11.01
CA GLN A 121 13.59 5.40 11.80
C GLN A 121 14.58 6.30 11.06
N ASP A 122 15.58 5.73 10.37
CA ASP A 122 16.53 6.52 9.58
C ASP A 122 15.84 7.33 8.47
N ALA A 123 14.78 6.76 7.88
CA ALA A 123 13.98 7.46 6.87
C ALA A 123 13.20 8.62 7.49
N ILE A 124 12.61 8.43 8.68
CA ILE A 124 11.87 9.46 9.42
C ILE A 124 12.80 10.60 9.81
N ASP A 125 13.95 10.28 10.42
CA ASP A 125 14.93 11.25 10.90
C ASP A 125 15.53 12.12 9.78
N ALA A 126 15.61 11.56 8.57
CA ALA A 126 16.12 12.25 7.40
C ALA A 126 15.05 13.05 6.62
N SER A 127 13.77 12.88 6.93
CA SER A 127 12.68 13.49 6.17
C SER A 127 12.31 14.88 6.69
N PHE A 128 11.81 15.71 5.78
CA PHE A 128 11.24 17.02 6.10
C PHE A 128 9.71 16.95 6.21
N SER A 129 9.10 17.88 6.97
CA SER A 129 7.64 17.98 7.10
C SER A 129 6.96 18.00 5.73
N GLY A 130 5.90 17.20 5.58
CA GLY A 130 5.14 17.00 4.36
C GLY A 130 5.66 15.89 3.44
N GLU A 131 6.85 15.33 3.67
CA GLU A 131 7.39 14.23 2.85
C GLU A 131 6.72 12.88 3.13
N THR A 132 6.86 11.96 2.18
CA THR A 132 6.27 10.62 2.22
C THR A 132 7.35 9.55 2.18
N ILE A 133 7.31 8.66 3.17
CA ILE A 133 8.13 7.44 3.25
C ILE A 133 7.28 6.25 2.82
N ILE A 134 7.77 5.49 1.85
CA ILE A 134 7.19 4.25 1.38
C ILE A 134 7.96 3.06 1.95
N VAL A 135 7.23 2.14 2.57
CA VAL A 135 7.76 0.89 3.11
C VAL A 135 7.24 -0.29 2.30
N CYS A 136 8.16 -1.08 1.77
CA CYS A 136 7.86 -2.26 0.98
C CYS A 136 7.45 -3.44 1.87
N PRO A 137 6.78 -4.48 1.32
CA PRO A 137 6.49 -5.69 2.08
C PRO A 137 7.75 -6.30 2.71
N GLY A 138 7.66 -6.63 3.99
CA GLY A 138 8.77 -7.10 4.82
C GLY A 138 8.46 -7.00 6.31
N THR A 139 9.33 -7.59 7.14
CA THR A 139 9.25 -7.46 8.61
C THR A 139 10.37 -6.56 9.12
N TYR A 140 9.99 -5.46 9.74
CA TYR A 140 10.84 -4.40 10.25
C TYR A 140 10.81 -4.45 11.77
N LYS A 141 11.89 -4.92 12.39
CA LYS A 141 12.00 -5.09 13.84
C LYS A 141 12.51 -3.82 14.51
N GLU A 142 11.61 -2.88 14.72
CA GLU A 142 11.94 -1.52 15.16
C GLU A 142 10.87 -1.02 16.14
N ASN A 143 11.25 -0.05 16.97
CA ASN A 143 10.33 0.78 17.74
C ASN A 143 10.46 2.19 17.20
N ILE A 144 9.39 2.72 16.61
CA ILE A 144 9.38 3.94 15.82
C ILE A 144 8.96 5.13 16.67
N GLU A 145 9.64 6.26 16.53
CA GLU A 145 9.33 7.51 17.22
C GLU A 145 9.07 8.61 16.20
N PHE A 146 7.92 9.28 16.35
CA PHE A 146 7.59 10.54 15.70
C PHE A 146 7.64 11.66 16.74
N ASN A 147 8.45 12.68 16.46
CA ASN A 147 8.60 13.85 17.33
C ASN A 147 8.57 15.11 16.47
N ASN A 148 7.36 15.62 16.27
CA ASN A 148 7.08 16.76 15.39
C ASN A 148 7.65 16.62 13.96
N SER A 149 7.54 15.43 13.39
CA SER A 149 8.02 15.11 12.04
C SER A 149 7.05 15.61 10.97
N GLU A 150 5.73 15.53 11.22
CA GLU A 150 4.66 15.93 10.27
C GLU A 150 4.80 15.29 8.87
N ILE A 151 5.11 14.00 8.80
CA ILE A 151 5.33 13.25 7.55
C ILE A 151 4.23 12.21 7.30
N THR A 152 4.25 11.58 6.12
CA THR A 152 3.46 10.37 5.84
C THR A 152 4.36 9.14 5.81
N LEU A 153 4.19 8.22 6.76
CA LEU A 153 4.72 6.87 6.69
C LEU A 153 3.63 5.94 6.14
N GLN A 154 3.89 5.28 5.01
CA GLN A 154 2.92 4.36 4.41
C GLN A 154 3.55 3.10 3.83
N SER A 155 2.78 2.01 3.80
CA SER A 155 3.16 0.88 2.94
C SER A 155 3.01 1.23 1.46
N LYS A 156 3.57 0.36 0.60
CA LYS A 156 3.48 0.50 -0.85
C LYS A 156 2.04 0.73 -1.34
N ASP A 157 1.10 -0.05 -0.85
CA ASP A 157 -0.33 0.10 -1.15
C ASP A 157 -1.14 -0.08 0.15
N PRO A 158 -1.48 1.02 0.84
CA PRO A 158 -2.25 0.97 2.09
C PRO A 158 -3.70 0.53 1.92
N SER A 159 -4.18 0.33 0.69
CA SER A 159 -5.54 -0.11 0.40
C SER A 159 -5.63 -1.61 0.09
N ASP A 160 -4.51 -2.26 -0.22
CA ASP A 160 -4.43 -3.70 -0.46
C ASP A 160 -4.17 -4.45 0.86
N PRO A 161 -5.14 -5.23 1.37
CA PRO A 161 -4.99 -5.97 2.63
C PRO A 161 -3.81 -6.96 2.63
N THR A 162 -3.40 -7.47 1.46
CA THR A 162 -2.26 -8.39 1.35
C THR A 162 -0.93 -7.67 1.51
N VAL A 163 -0.84 -6.42 1.03
CA VAL A 163 0.31 -5.56 1.26
C VAL A 163 0.35 -5.15 2.73
N VAL A 164 -0.76 -4.70 3.30
CA VAL A 164 -0.85 -4.34 4.74
C VAL A 164 -0.45 -5.50 5.65
N ALA A 165 -0.94 -6.71 5.36
CA ALA A 165 -0.61 -7.91 6.13
C ALA A 165 0.87 -8.34 6.01
N SER A 166 1.56 -7.94 4.94
CA SER A 166 2.95 -8.32 4.68
C SER A 166 3.97 -7.19 4.95
N THR A 167 3.53 -5.96 5.21
CA THR A 167 4.37 -4.85 5.68
C THR A 167 4.24 -4.70 7.19
N ILE A 168 5.15 -5.36 7.93
CA ILE A 168 5.05 -5.57 9.38
C ILE A 168 6.06 -4.69 10.11
N ILE A 169 5.61 -3.86 11.05
CA ILE A 169 6.45 -3.22 12.08
C ILE A 169 6.29 -4.05 13.37
N ASP A 170 7.39 -4.64 13.82
CA ASP A 170 7.42 -5.57 14.96
C ASP A 170 8.22 -4.96 16.12
N GLY A 171 7.52 -4.69 17.24
CA GLY A 171 8.08 -4.05 18.43
C GLY A 171 8.94 -4.94 19.32
N LYS A 172 9.23 -6.19 18.91
CA LYS A 172 10.12 -7.15 19.59
C LYS A 172 9.72 -7.53 21.03
N ASN A 173 8.54 -7.15 21.48
CA ASN A 173 8.05 -7.21 22.85
C ASN A 173 8.89 -6.36 23.84
N GLU A 174 9.46 -5.25 23.37
CA GLU A 174 10.36 -4.42 24.17
C GLU A 174 9.72 -3.10 24.65
N ASP A 175 8.92 -2.45 23.81
CA ASP A 175 8.23 -1.18 24.09
C ASP A 175 7.04 -1.04 23.12
N SER A 176 6.42 0.14 23.09
CA SER A 176 5.45 0.58 22.09
C SER A 176 6.05 0.38 20.70
N VAL A 177 5.28 -0.17 19.75
CA VAL A 177 5.78 -0.32 18.37
C VAL A 177 5.97 1.06 17.73
N ILE A 178 5.03 1.97 17.95
CA ILE A 178 5.08 3.36 17.46
C ILE A 178 4.77 4.32 18.61
N ARG A 179 5.54 5.40 18.75
CA ARG A 179 5.28 6.49 19.67
C ARG A 179 5.16 7.81 18.93
N PHE A 180 4.20 8.63 19.36
CA PHE A 180 4.03 10.01 18.91
C PHE A 180 4.19 10.94 20.11
N SER A 181 5.03 11.96 19.92
CA SER A 181 5.28 13.01 20.88
C SER A 181 5.48 14.36 20.19
N GLY A 182 5.56 15.44 20.96
CA GLY A 182 5.99 16.75 20.46
C GLY A 182 5.01 17.47 19.54
N GLU A 183 3.70 17.37 19.78
CA GLU A 183 2.66 17.99 18.93
C GLU A 183 2.61 17.43 17.50
N ASP A 184 3.16 16.22 17.30
CA ASP A 184 3.24 15.59 15.99
C ASP A 184 1.87 15.34 15.34
N ALA A 185 1.79 15.60 14.04
CA ALA A 185 0.59 15.40 13.21
C ALA A 185 0.82 14.45 12.02
N SER A 186 1.83 13.57 12.11
CA SER A 186 2.20 12.63 11.06
C SER A 186 1.09 11.61 10.77
N THR A 187 1.14 11.03 9.58
CA THR A 187 0.23 9.96 9.14
C THR A 187 0.95 8.62 9.12
N VAL A 188 0.34 7.59 9.70
CA VAL A 188 0.79 6.19 9.58
C VAL A 188 -0.31 5.35 8.96
N LYS A 189 -0.02 4.73 7.82
CA LYS A 189 -1.03 3.93 7.11
C LYS A 189 -0.54 2.68 6.40
N GLY A 190 -1.35 1.62 6.47
CA GLY A 190 -1.13 0.40 5.70
C GLY A 190 -0.13 -0.58 6.30
N PHE A 191 0.01 -0.63 7.62
CA PHE A 191 0.96 -1.52 8.31
C PHE A 191 0.28 -2.59 9.15
N THR A 192 0.94 -3.73 9.32
CA THR A 192 0.73 -4.60 10.47
C THR A 192 1.65 -4.17 11.61
N ILE A 193 1.08 -3.75 12.73
CA ILE A 193 1.78 -3.20 13.90
C ILE A 193 1.61 -4.20 15.04
N GLN A 194 2.69 -4.88 15.42
CA GLN A 194 2.59 -6.03 16.31
C GLN A 194 3.71 -6.19 17.33
N ASN A 195 3.47 -7.07 18.31
CA ASN A 195 4.43 -7.49 19.31
C ASN A 195 5.06 -6.31 20.07
N GLY A 196 4.33 -5.24 20.32
CA GLY A 196 4.76 -4.22 21.27
C GLY A 196 4.39 -4.60 22.70
N ASN A 197 5.21 -4.20 23.66
CA ASN A 197 5.02 -4.50 25.08
C ASN A 197 5.46 -3.30 25.92
N ALA A 198 4.52 -2.45 26.30
CA ALA A 198 4.81 -1.13 26.86
C ALA A 198 4.15 -0.89 28.22
N TYR A 199 4.50 0.24 28.85
CA TYR A 199 3.74 0.72 29.99
C TYR A 199 2.33 1.15 29.57
N CYS A 200 2.25 2.00 28.54
CA CYS A 200 1.03 2.41 27.85
C CYS A 200 1.24 2.30 26.34
N GLY A 201 0.19 1.95 25.59
CA GLY A 201 0.22 1.96 24.13
C GLY A 201 1.10 0.87 23.56
N GLY A 202 0.78 -0.40 23.83
CA GLY A 202 1.58 -1.54 23.37
C GLY A 202 1.85 -1.46 21.85
N GLY A 203 0.80 -1.27 21.05
CA GLY A 203 0.97 -1.04 19.61
C GLY A 203 1.41 0.40 19.33
N ILE A 204 0.56 1.35 19.71
CA ILE A 204 0.77 2.77 19.45
C ILE A 204 0.54 3.57 20.73
N ASN A 205 1.52 4.40 21.10
CA ASN A 205 1.39 5.37 22.17
C ASN A 205 1.31 6.80 21.59
N ILE A 206 0.22 7.52 21.84
CA ILE A 206 0.00 8.88 21.37
C ILE A 206 -0.07 9.81 22.59
N GLU A 207 0.92 10.70 22.71
CA GLU A 207 1.02 11.62 23.83
C GLU A 207 1.29 13.05 23.31
N ASN A 208 0.41 13.98 23.68
CA ASN A 208 0.48 15.38 23.23
C ASN A 208 0.64 15.53 21.70
N SER A 209 -0.05 14.70 20.92
CA SER A 209 0.08 14.64 19.46
C SER A 209 -1.27 14.36 18.80
N SER A 210 -1.40 14.66 17.51
CA SER A 210 -2.66 14.50 16.75
C SER A 210 -2.45 13.79 15.40
N PRO A 211 -1.87 12.58 15.39
CA PRO A 211 -1.59 11.86 14.16
C PRO A 211 -2.85 11.32 13.48
N ILE A 212 -2.70 10.93 12.21
CA ILE A 212 -3.70 10.16 11.46
C ILE A 212 -3.21 8.71 11.38
N ILE A 213 -3.96 7.79 11.99
CA ILE A 213 -3.68 6.35 11.98
C ILE A 213 -4.74 5.69 11.12
N SER A 214 -4.36 5.16 9.95
CA SER A 214 -5.35 4.60 9.01
C SER A 214 -4.98 3.31 8.31
N ASN A 215 -5.96 2.44 8.06
CA ASN A 215 -5.79 1.19 7.32
C ASN A 215 -4.66 0.29 7.84
N ASN A 216 -4.44 0.28 9.16
CA ASN A 216 -3.46 -0.59 9.80
C ASN A 216 -4.13 -1.83 10.42
N ILE A 217 -3.36 -2.89 10.59
CA ILE A 217 -3.67 -4.04 11.43
C ILE A 217 -2.85 -3.90 12.73
N ILE A 218 -3.46 -3.49 13.83
CA ILE A 218 -2.82 -3.34 15.14
C ILE A 218 -3.13 -4.60 15.94
N ILE A 219 -2.13 -5.49 16.11
CA ILE A 219 -2.37 -6.86 16.56
C ILE A 219 -1.34 -7.39 17.55
N ASN A 220 -1.78 -8.19 18.52
CA ASN A 220 -0.90 -8.88 19.47
C ASN A 220 0.05 -7.94 20.23
N ASN A 221 -0.45 -6.76 20.60
CA ASN A 221 0.28 -5.81 21.42
C ASN A 221 -0.20 -5.83 22.86
N ILE A 222 0.71 -5.57 23.79
CA ILE A 222 0.48 -5.66 25.22
C ILE A 222 0.84 -4.34 25.90
N ALA A 223 -0.02 -3.85 26.78
CA ALA A 223 0.28 -2.76 27.69
C ALA A 223 0.09 -3.20 29.14
N THR A 224 1.00 -2.79 30.03
CA THR A 224 0.83 -3.07 31.47
C THR A 224 -0.25 -2.21 32.11
N THR A 225 -0.54 -1.03 31.55
CA THR A 225 -1.46 -0.09 32.18
C THR A 225 -2.59 0.34 31.23
N TYR A 226 -2.29 1.04 30.13
CA TYR A 226 -3.34 1.62 29.28
C TYR A 226 -3.12 1.32 27.80
N GLY A 227 -4.19 0.98 27.09
CA GLY A 227 -4.17 0.88 25.63
C GLY A 227 -3.28 -0.26 25.13
N GLY A 228 -3.77 -1.50 25.16
CA GLY A 228 -3.02 -2.63 24.62
C GLY A 228 -2.65 -2.41 23.15
N GLY A 229 -3.64 -2.03 22.34
CA GLY A 229 -3.44 -1.62 20.95
C GLY A 229 -3.00 -0.17 20.85
N VAL A 230 -3.83 0.77 21.31
CA VAL A 230 -3.60 2.22 21.19
C VAL A 230 -3.85 2.93 22.51
N ASN A 231 -2.89 3.72 22.97
CA ASN A 231 -3.05 4.68 24.06
C ASN A 231 -3.11 6.11 23.52
N ILE A 232 -4.02 6.93 24.06
CA ILE A 232 -4.23 8.31 23.65
C ILE A 232 -4.30 9.20 24.89
N TYR A 233 -3.34 10.11 25.03
CA TYR A 233 -3.23 11.00 26.18
C TYR A 233 -2.98 12.44 25.75
N HIS A 234 -3.81 13.39 26.23
CA HIS A 234 -3.76 14.81 25.84
C HIS A 234 -3.68 15.05 24.32
N SER A 235 -4.48 14.33 23.55
CA SER A 235 -4.28 14.18 22.11
C SER A 235 -5.58 14.27 21.30
N PHE A 236 -5.47 14.55 20.01
CA PHE A 236 -6.61 14.69 19.09
C PHE A 236 -6.45 13.86 17.79
N PRO A 237 -6.11 12.57 17.87
CA PRO A 237 -5.82 11.78 16.68
C PRO A 237 -7.09 11.42 15.91
N THR A 238 -6.90 11.13 14.62
CA THR A 238 -7.89 10.42 13.80
C THR A 238 -7.47 8.97 13.64
N ILE A 239 -8.32 8.03 14.06
CA ILE A 239 -8.11 6.59 13.97
C ILE A 239 -9.20 6.04 13.06
N THR A 240 -8.85 5.65 11.82
CA THR A 240 -9.83 5.29 10.80
C THR A 240 -9.48 4.06 9.96
N GLY A 241 -10.46 3.20 9.69
CA GLY A 241 -10.26 2.03 8.81
C GLY A 241 -9.26 1.00 9.34
N ASN A 242 -8.91 1.03 10.62
CA ASN A 242 -7.96 0.08 11.21
C ASN A 242 -8.67 -1.19 11.67
N THR A 243 -7.94 -2.31 11.63
CA THR A 243 -8.27 -3.52 12.39
C THR A 243 -7.44 -3.52 13.66
N ILE A 244 -8.08 -3.44 14.83
CA ILE A 244 -7.44 -3.42 16.15
C ILE A 244 -7.87 -4.71 16.85
N THR A 245 -6.98 -5.69 16.90
CA THR A 245 -7.34 -7.05 17.30
C THR A 245 -6.32 -7.76 18.17
N GLU A 246 -6.78 -8.66 19.02
CA GLU A 246 -5.91 -9.49 19.90
C GLU A 246 -4.92 -8.66 20.75
N ASN A 247 -5.25 -7.42 21.08
CA ASN A 247 -4.41 -6.60 21.95
C ASN A 247 -4.86 -6.71 23.41
N GLU A 248 -3.91 -6.63 24.35
CA GLU A 248 -4.19 -6.78 25.78
C GLU A 248 -3.63 -5.62 26.60
N SER A 249 -4.50 -4.95 27.34
CA SER A 249 -4.10 -4.10 28.46
C SER A 249 -4.26 -4.88 29.77
N LYS A 250 -3.29 -4.81 30.69
CA LYS A 250 -3.44 -5.41 32.01
C LYS A 250 -4.30 -4.56 32.95
N ASN A 251 -4.74 -3.37 32.53
CA ASN A 251 -5.68 -2.54 33.26
C ASN A 251 -6.81 -2.00 32.37
N LEU A 252 -6.66 -0.88 31.67
CA LEU A 252 -7.78 -0.25 30.93
C LEU A 252 -7.52 -0.19 29.43
N GLY A 253 -8.59 -0.35 28.64
CA GLY A 253 -8.56 -0.17 27.18
C GLY A 253 -7.73 -1.23 26.47
N GLY A 254 -8.31 -2.40 26.18
CA GLY A 254 -7.58 -3.49 25.54
C GLY A 254 -7.19 -3.13 24.10
N GLY A 255 -8.18 -2.68 23.32
CA GLY A 255 -7.96 -2.16 21.98
C GLY A 255 -7.49 -0.71 22.03
N ILE A 256 -8.34 0.18 22.54
CA ILE A 256 -8.07 1.63 22.64
C ILE A 256 -8.32 2.11 24.07
N TYR A 257 -7.39 2.90 24.60
CA TYR A 257 -7.59 3.75 25.77
C TYR A 257 -7.47 5.22 25.37
N SER A 258 -8.33 6.07 25.91
CA SER A 258 -8.21 7.52 25.72
C SER A 258 -8.50 8.30 27.00
N GLU A 259 -7.62 9.25 27.32
CA GLU A 259 -7.72 10.11 28.50
C GLU A 259 -7.36 11.57 28.15
N TYR A 260 -8.11 12.53 28.71
CA TYR A 260 -7.94 13.98 28.50
C TYR A 260 -7.78 14.40 27.03
N SER A 261 -8.49 13.69 26.16
CA SER A 261 -8.31 13.73 24.70
C SER A 261 -9.64 13.94 23.98
N SER A 262 -9.61 14.18 22.66
CA SER A 262 -10.81 14.17 21.81
C SER A 262 -10.55 13.41 20.51
N PRO A 263 -10.39 12.07 20.56
CA PRO A 263 -10.10 11.27 19.38
C PRO A 263 -11.32 11.16 18.45
N VAL A 264 -11.06 11.06 17.16
CA VAL A 264 -12.03 10.63 16.15
C VAL A 264 -11.75 9.18 15.79
N VAL A 265 -12.61 8.26 16.23
CA VAL A 265 -12.50 6.81 16.00
C VAL A 265 -13.64 6.40 15.07
N THR A 266 -13.32 6.16 13.79
CA THR A 266 -14.36 5.90 12.79
C THR A 266 -14.03 4.76 11.82
N GLY A 267 -15.02 3.94 11.46
CA GLY A 267 -14.81 2.90 10.43
C GLY A 267 -13.83 1.79 10.84
N ASN A 268 -13.55 1.60 12.13
CA ASN A 268 -12.58 0.59 12.59
C ASN A 268 -13.25 -0.73 12.94
N ASN A 269 -12.49 -1.82 12.82
CA ASN A 269 -12.84 -3.14 13.34
C ASN A 269 -12.04 -3.41 14.62
N ILE A 270 -12.67 -3.24 15.78
CA ILE A 270 -12.08 -3.39 17.12
C ILE A 270 -12.59 -4.70 17.70
N ASN A 271 -11.79 -5.76 17.63
CA ASN A 271 -12.25 -7.09 18.02
C ASN A 271 -11.25 -7.91 18.82
N GLN A 272 -11.74 -8.84 19.64
CA GLN A 272 -10.87 -9.79 20.38
C GLN A 272 -9.80 -9.14 21.27
N ASN A 273 -9.99 -7.89 21.67
CA ASN A 273 -9.09 -7.20 22.59
C ASN A 273 -9.48 -7.48 24.05
N LYS A 274 -8.52 -7.35 24.96
CA LYS A 274 -8.68 -7.74 26.36
C LYS A 274 -8.20 -6.67 27.35
N ALA A 275 -8.98 -6.44 28.41
CA ALA A 275 -8.60 -5.56 29.53
C ALA A 275 -9.27 -5.95 30.86
N ILE A 276 -8.99 -5.20 31.94
CA ILE A 276 -9.83 -5.25 33.16
C ILE A 276 -11.17 -4.56 32.88
N SER A 277 -11.13 -3.36 32.31
CA SER A 277 -12.31 -2.62 31.83
C SER A 277 -12.06 -2.02 30.45
N GLY A 278 -13.11 -1.90 29.64
CA GLY A 278 -12.98 -1.40 28.27
C GLY A 278 -12.20 -2.36 27.39
N GLY A 279 -12.66 -3.61 27.27
CA GLY A 279 -11.96 -4.65 26.52
C GLY A 279 -11.64 -4.18 25.09
N GLY A 280 -12.65 -3.65 24.39
CA GLY A 280 -12.47 -2.97 23.10
C GLY A 280 -11.96 -1.55 23.28
N VAL A 281 -12.77 -0.69 23.89
CA VAL A 281 -12.48 0.74 24.03
C VAL A 281 -12.75 1.20 25.47
N PHE A 282 -11.84 1.99 26.03
CA PHE A 282 -12.03 2.72 27.27
C PHE A 282 -11.90 4.22 27.00
N LEU A 283 -12.91 4.99 27.41
CA LEU A 283 -12.93 6.45 27.28
C LEU A 283 -13.00 7.13 28.65
N TYR A 284 -12.01 7.98 28.89
CA TYR A 284 -11.98 9.01 29.92
C TYR A 284 -11.60 10.35 29.28
N SER A 285 -12.30 10.64 28.17
CA SER A 285 -12.01 11.72 27.22
C SER A 285 -13.03 12.86 27.35
N PHE A 286 -12.69 14.05 26.85
CA PHE A 286 -13.61 15.20 26.87
C PHE A 286 -14.68 15.12 25.77
N SER A 287 -14.25 14.97 24.51
CA SER A 287 -15.11 15.05 23.33
C SER A 287 -14.81 14.00 22.26
N ALA A 288 -14.81 12.72 22.63
CA ALA A 288 -14.56 11.64 21.68
C ALA A 288 -15.72 11.49 20.66
N THR A 289 -15.37 11.30 19.38
CA THR A 289 -16.30 10.88 18.33
C THR A 289 -16.04 9.43 17.98
N ILE A 290 -17.02 8.56 18.22
CA ILE A 290 -16.96 7.13 17.90
C ILE A 290 -18.13 6.78 17.00
N THR A 291 -17.88 6.53 15.72
CA THR A 291 -18.94 6.25 14.72
C THR A 291 -18.52 5.17 13.73
N ASN A 292 -19.46 4.41 13.17
CA ASN A 292 -19.17 3.42 12.12
C ASN A 292 -18.15 2.33 12.49
N ASN A 293 -17.96 2.04 13.78
CA ASN A 293 -17.03 0.99 14.20
C ASN A 293 -17.75 -0.35 14.41
N GLN A 294 -17.05 -1.44 14.18
CA GLN A 294 -17.42 -2.78 14.63
C GLN A 294 -16.63 -3.09 15.91
N ILE A 295 -17.30 -3.14 17.07
CA ILE A 295 -16.69 -3.40 18.38
C ILE A 295 -17.20 -4.76 18.87
N VAL A 296 -16.47 -5.83 18.57
CA VAL A 296 -17.00 -7.19 18.67
C VAL A 296 -16.07 -8.17 19.37
N ASN A 297 -16.61 -9.14 20.11
CA ASN A 297 -15.82 -10.22 20.75
C ASN A 297 -14.69 -9.75 21.69
N ASN A 298 -14.79 -8.54 22.23
CA ASN A 298 -13.79 -8.03 23.18
C ASN A 298 -14.12 -8.51 24.61
N LEU A 299 -13.09 -8.64 25.43
CA LEU A 299 -13.16 -9.22 26.77
C LEU A 299 -12.65 -8.25 27.84
N ALA A 300 -13.52 -7.85 28.75
CA ALA A 300 -13.16 -7.25 30.02
C ALA A 300 -13.29 -8.28 31.15
N THR A 301 -12.57 -8.10 32.26
CA THR A 301 -12.81 -8.90 33.48
C THR A 301 -13.84 -8.26 34.41
N SER A 302 -14.01 -6.95 34.34
CA SER A 302 -14.91 -6.16 35.19
C SER A 302 -16.11 -5.62 34.41
N PHE A 303 -15.92 -4.61 33.56
CA PHE A 303 -17.03 -3.95 32.83
C PHE A 303 -16.60 -3.39 31.47
N GLY A 304 -17.58 -3.12 30.60
CA GLY A 304 -17.37 -2.54 29.28
C GLY A 304 -16.53 -3.46 28.41
N GLY A 305 -16.98 -4.70 28.21
CA GLY A 305 -16.31 -5.64 27.30
C GLY A 305 -16.08 -4.99 25.93
N GLY A 306 -17.10 -4.36 25.37
CA GLY A 306 -16.99 -3.59 24.12
C GLY A 306 -16.48 -2.18 24.37
N LEU A 307 -17.29 -1.38 25.07
CA LEU A 307 -17.01 0.04 25.32
C LEU A 307 -17.23 0.39 26.79
N TYR A 308 -16.24 1.02 27.41
CA TYR A 308 -16.35 1.63 28.73
C TYR A 308 -16.24 3.13 28.59
N ILE A 309 -17.16 3.87 29.20
CA ILE A 309 -17.14 5.33 29.25
C ILE A 309 -17.15 5.73 30.72
N GLU A 310 -16.14 6.48 31.14
CA GLU A 310 -16.05 7.12 32.45
C GLU A 310 -16.44 8.59 32.30
N SER A 311 -17.45 9.03 33.07
CA SER A 311 -18.06 10.37 33.05
C SER A 311 -17.19 11.48 32.42
N GLY A 312 -17.62 11.97 31.26
CA GLY A 312 -17.03 13.12 30.58
C GLY A 312 -18.09 14.05 30.01
N ASP A 313 -17.70 15.28 29.71
CA ASP A 313 -18.60 16.41 29.50
C ASP A 313 -19.52 16.26 28.27
N SER A 314 -19.04 15.66 27.18
CA SER A 314 -19.82 15.47 25.94
C SER A 314 -19.25 14.40 24.99
N TYR A 315 -19.92 13.28 24.78
CA TYR A 315 -19.51 12.27 23.79
C TYR A 315 -20.38 12.31 22.53
N SER A 316 -19.83 11.89 21.37
CA SER A 316 -20.60 11.62 20.16
C SER A 316 -20.40 10.16 19.74
N ILE A 317 -21.24 9.27 20.25
CA ILE A 317 -21.09 7.82 20.13
C ILE A 317 -22.23 7.29 19.27
N GLY A 318 -22.09 7.41 17.96
CA GLY A 318 -23.14 7.06 16.98
C GLY A 318 -24.08 8.23 16.66
N GLY A 319 -24.77 8.12 15.51
CA GLY A 319 -25.62 9.17 14.94
C GLY A 319 -26.52 9.86 15.97
N ALA A 320 -26.48 11.19 16.00
CA ALA A 320 -27.26 12.04 16.91
C ALA A 320 -28.77 12.00 16.66
N ASP A 321 -29.22 11.22 15.67
CA ASP A 321 -30.61 11.08 15.26
C ASP A 321 -30.93 9.61 14.96
N SER A 322 -32.02 9.11 15.55
CA SER A 322 -32.62 7.78 15.29
C SER A 322 -33.03 7.55 13.84
N SER A 323 -33.07 8.60 13.01
CA SER A 323 -33.36 8.54 11.58
C SER A 323 -32.11 8.41 10.68
N ASP A 324 -30.91 8.70 11.19
CA ASP A 324 -29.65 8.58 10.44
C ASP A 324 -29.06 7.16 10.59
N THR A 325 -29.42 6.28 9.67
CA THR A 325 -28.95 4.89 9.66
C THR A 325 -27.53 4.69 9.14
N THR A 326 -26.80 5.77 8.84
CA THR A 326 -25.50 5.69 8.13
C THR A 326 -24.28 5.82 9.04
N ASN A 327 -24.47 6.08 10.35
CA ASN A 327 -23.40 6.44 11.28
C ASN A 327 -23.32 5.61 12.58
N PHE A 328 -23.74 4.34 12.57
CA PHE A 328 -23.86 3.52 13.79
C PHE A 328 -22.64 2.65 14.07
N ASN A 329 -22.31 2.53 15.36
CA ASN A 329 -21.42 1.47 15.83
C ASN A 329 -22.19 0.16 15.97
N THR A 330 -21.56 -0.93 15.55
CA THR A 330 -22.02 -2.30 15.82
C THR A 330 -21.29 -2.82 17.05
N ILE A 331 -21.99 -3.05 18.16
CA ILE A 331 -21.38 -3.54 19.41
C ILE A 331 -22.01 -4.89 19.78
N CYS A 332 -21.26 -5.98 19.71
CA CYS A 332 -21.82 -7.31 19.95
C CYS A 332 -20.81 -8.33 20.47
N SER A 333 -21.34 -9.39 21.11
CA SER A 333 -20.55 -10.54 21.57
C SER A 333 -19.37 -10.18 22.51
N ASN A 334 -19.38 -8.99 23.09
CA ASN A 334 -18.40 -8.61 24.08
C ASN A 334 -18.79 -9.14 25.48
N SER A 335 -17.80 -9.38 26.32
CA SER A 335 -17.97 -9.93 27.68
C SER A 335 -17.25 -9.05 28.70
N PRO A 336 -17.78 -8.83 29.92
CA PRO A 336 -19.02 -9.40 30.45
C PRO A 336 -20.28 -8.68 29.98
N ASN A 337 -20.15 -7.43 29.53
CA ASN A 337 -21.20 -6.59 29.01
C ASN A 337 -20.73 -5.85 27.75
N GLN A 338 -21.67 -5.47 26.89
CA GLN A 338 -21.36 -4.70 25.68
C GLN A 338 -20.83 -3.30 26.03
N MET A 339 -21.41 -2.68 27.07
CA MET A 339 -21.07 -1.34 27.55
C MET A 339 -21.08 -1.26 29.08
N SER A 340 -20.39 -0.27 29.68
CA SER A 340 -20.38 -0.04 31.14
C SER A 340 -21.78 0.22 31.73
N PRO A 341 -22.04 -0.12 33.01
CA PRO A 341 -23.39 -0.14 33.59
C PRO A 341 -24.00 1.24 33.89
N ASP A 342 -23.17 2.26 34.11
CA ASP A 342 -23.61 3.54 34.70
C ASP A 342 -24.03 4.60 33.67
N ASP A 343 -23.83 4.35 32.38
CA ASP A 343 -24.28 5.23 31.31
C ASP A 343 -24.87 4.38 30.18
N TYR A 344 -26.18 4.17 30.25
CA TYR A 344 -27.01 4.05 29.06
C TYR A 344 -27.61 5.44 28.82
N PRO A 345 -26.89 6.38 28.19
CA PRO A 345 -27.48 7.68 27.91
C PRO A 345 -28.59 7.39 26.90
N ASN A 346 -29.81 7.77 27.25
CA ASN A 346 -31.04 7.50 26.48
C ASN A 346 -31.05 8.09 25.04
N ASN A 347 -29.90 8.55 24.52
CA ASN A 347 -29.73 9.30 23.28
C ASN A 347 -28.72 8.69 22.28
N TYR A 348 -28.10 7.54 22.55
CA TYR A 348 -27.17 6.91 21.59
C TYR A 348 -27.79 5.68 20.93
N ILE A 349 -27.82 5.67 19.59
CA ILE A 349 -28.34 4.54 18.82
C ILE A 349 -27.18 3.60 18.49
N PHE A 350 -27.19 2.45 19.14
CA PHE A 350 -26.30 1.33 18.86
C PHE A 350 -27.06 0.26 18.09
N THR A 351 -26.39 -0.39 17.15
CA THR A 351 -26.88 -1.66 16.63
C THR A 351 -26.25 -2.79 17.44
N PHE A 352 -27.05 -3.43 18.28
CA PHE A 352 -26.68 -4.71 18.89
C PHE A 352 -27.03 -5.82 17.89
N CYS A 353 -26.13 -6.78 17.65
CA CYS A 353 -26.45 -7.92 16.82
C CYS A 353 -27.61 -8.73 17.44
N ALA A 354 -28.49 -9.28 16.59
CA ALA A 354 -29.43 -10.30 17.01
C ALA A 354 -28.64 -11.53 17.50
N ILE A 355 -28.98 -12.01 18.69
CA ILE A 355 -28.37 -13.18 19.35
C ILE A 355 -28.70 -14.45 18.57
#